data_AF-A0A3M2B432-F1
#
_entry.id   AF-A0A3M2B432-F1
#
_cell.length_a   1.000
_cell.length_b   1.000
_cell.length_c   1.000
_cell.angle_alpha   90.00
_cell.angle_beta   90.00
_cell.angle_gamma   90.00
#
_symmetry.space_group_name_H-M   'P 1'
#
loop_
_entity.id
_entity.type
_entity.pdbx_description
1 polymer ?
#
loop_
_entity_poly.entity_id
_entity_poly.type
_entity_poly.pdbx_seq_one_letter_code
_entity_poly.pdbx_strand_id
1 'polypeptide(L)'
;MTLDEVRALCDMSAYRNAEQIVAGDQLLHLARSDTTLYAQVQGSKPYTVRIEFQDGAPKAKCTCPAARFSKFCKHAIAVLIVWAQSPERFVYGQQTLVESPPAPQPRGAKRAAKATVERSDLQSQSIQQTLKLVQELAERGLTGVQPAFLEQLRVIAENLQSLKTRRLKQAVDYLAQLIEEARESTVSEERFTRALLRLWLTTRAVEEHFAERRTLPEEQLEEMLGRTWRDKDLQPRENLRMMELAYENITIQTGFRLDISHLIALDTGELLREMKITPLNAPPTAQEVKPARPKPFLATRVGVYPGYAPKRIKIYDALTLDSEPTTLVQQALAYAHTEWQPLINHYLERLLDPFAPRELPCLIRYQYIVWQDNQLWIADTQGRLLQLMVNVMPNLIQILRESEQQIREELGGISMIVWTALTTSGGHSGICLEHALLRHRWLALFGYLEGEDRLWFRPISGLHEHGVAPFILQTQSR
;
A
#
# COMPACT_ATOMS: atom_id res chain seq x y z
N MET A 1 25.45 -45.61 -5.14
CA MET A 1 25.10 -44.60 -4.12
C MET A 1 23.70 -44.90 -3.61
N THR A 2 23.48 -44.96 -2.30
CA THR A 2 22.19 -45.27 -1.67
C THR A 2 21.41 -44.00 -1.31
N LEU A 3 20.11 -44.11 -0.99
CA LEU A 3 19.31 -42.96 -0.53
C LEU A 3 19.80 -42.37 0.80
N ASP A 4 20.35 -43.20 1.69
CA ASP A 4 20.92 -42.74 2.95
C ASP A 4 22.19 -41.90 2.72
N GLU A 5 23.03 -42.32 1.77
CA GLU A 5 24.18 -41.54 1.31
C GLU A 5 23.74 -40.19 0.70
N VAL A 6 22.65 -40.18 -0.08
CA VAL A 6 22.09 -38.92 -0.63
C VAL A 6 21.56 -38.01 0.48
N ARG A 7 20.87 -38.57 1.47
CA ARG A 7 20.32 -37.81 2.60
C ARG A 7 21.43 -37.17 3.43
N ALA A 8 22.60 -37.82 3.55
CA ALA A 8 23.75 -37.27 4.26
C ALA A 8 24.41 -36.05 3.57
N LEU A 9 24.09 -35.76 2.29
CA LEU A 9 24.71 -34.67 1.53
C LEU A 9 24.02 -33.31 1.71
N CYS A 10 22.85 -33.26 2.34
CA CYS A 10 22.07 -32.03 2.50
C CYS A 10 21.29 -31.98 3.83
N ASP A 11 20.77 -30.81 4.17
CA ASP A 11 19.84 -30.69 5.29
C ASP A 11 18.46 -31.32 4.97
N MET A 12 17.66 -31.57 6.01
CA MET A 12 16.34 -32.19 5.87
C MET A 12 15.34 -31.36 5.06
N SER A 13 15.49 -30.03 5.03
CA SER A 13 14.61 -29.14 4.26
C SER A 13 14.89 -29.27 2.76
N ALA A 14 16.15 -29.25 2.37
CA ALA A 14 16.62 -29.46 1.00
C ALA A 14 16.25 -30.86 0.50
N TYR A 15 16.35 -31.88 1.35
CA TYR A 15 15.94 -33.25 1.03
C TYR A 15 14.44 -33.35 0.76
N ARG A 16 13.57 -32.85 1.65
CA ARG A 16 12.10 -32.86 1.44
C ARG A 16 11.69 -32.11 0.17
N ASN A 17 12.33 -30.97 -0.09
CA ASN A 17 12.07 -30.20 -1.31
C ASN A 17 12.54 -30.95 -2.57
N ALA A 18 13.61 -31.75 -2.48
CA ALA A 18 14.07 -32.60 -3.57
C ALA A 18 13.09 -33.75 -3.84
N GLU A 19 12.52 -34.37 -2.80
CA GLU A 19 11.47 -35.39 -2.95
C GLU A 19 10.24 -34.84 -3.69
N GLN A 20 9.83 -33.60 -3.39
CA GLN A 20 8.74 -32.93 -4.11
C GLN A 20 9.05 -32.72 -5.60
N ILE A 21 10.30 -32.38 -5.94
CA ILE A 21 10.74 -32.22 -7.34
C ILE A 21 10.66 -33.56 -8.08
N VAL A 22 11.07 -34.65 -7.42
CA VAL A 22 11.00 -36.01 -7.98
C VAL A 22 9.55 -36.45 -8.15
N ALA A 23 8.72 -36.28 -7.13
CA ALA A 23 7.29 -36.63 -7.17
C ALA A 23 6.50 -35.82 -8.22
N GLY A 24 6.91 -34.57 -8.47
CA GLY A 24 6.30 -33.71 -9.49
C GLY A 24 6.80 -33.94 -10.92
N ASP A 25 7.63 -34.96 -11.16
CA ASP A 25 8.28 -35.28 -12.45
C ASP A 25 8.95 -34.07 -13.13
N GLN A 26 9.65 -33.27 -12.32
CA GLN A 26 10.25 -32.01 -12.76
C GLN A 26 11.69 -32.18 -13.30
N LEU A 27 12.17 -33.41 -13.44
CA LEU A 27 13.48 -33.72 -13.99
C LEU A 27 13.36 -34.09 -15.48
N LEU A 28 14.04 -33.32 -16.32
CA LEU A 28 14.04 -33.43 -17.77
C LEU A 28 15.47 -33.75 -18.24
N HIS A 29 15.58 -34.38 -19.42
CA HIS A 29 16.86 -34.61 -20.10
C HIS A 29 17.91 -35.30 -19.20
N LEU A 30 17.51 -36.37 -18.52
CA LEU A 30 18.39 -37.20 -17.69
C LEU A 30 19.36 -37.98 -18.59
N ALA A 31 20.64 -37.66 -18.48
CA ALA A 31 21.70 -38.32 -19.22
C ALA A 31 22.88 -38.66 -18.32
N ARG A 32 23.60 -39.75 -18.63
CA ARG A 32 24.86 -40.08 -17.97
C ARG A 32 25.97 -40.29 -19.00
N SER A 33 27.18 -39.92 -18.60
CA SER A 33 28.42 -40.20 -19.32
C SER A 33 29.44 -40.65 -18.28
N ASP A 34 29.99 -41.86 -18.40
CA ASP A 34 30.98 -42.48 -17.49
C ASP A 34 30.86 -42.07 -16.01
N THR A 35 31.52 -40.98 -15.59
CA THR A 35 31.57 -40.50 -14.21
C THR A 35 30.67 -39.28 -13.93
N THR A 36 29.84 -38.87 -14.87
CA THR A 36 29.06 -37.63 -14.80
C THR A 36 27.58 -37.82 -15.14
N LEU A 37 26.71 -37.27 -14.30
CA LEU A 37 25.27 -37.14 -14.54
C LEU A 37 24.93 -35.73 -15.03
N TYR A 38 23.96 -35.66 -15.92
CA TYR A 38 23.39 -34.44 -16.43
C TYR A 38 21.88 -34.48 -16.33
N ALA A 39 21.29 -33.35 -15.97
CA ALA A 39 19.85 -33.18 -15.94
C ALA A 39 19.49 -31.71 -16.14
N GLN A 40 18.28 -31.47 -16.63
CA GLN A 40 17.61 -30.20 -16.47
C GLN A 40 16.50 -30.35 -15.43
N VAL A 41 16.46 -29.46 -14.44
CA VAL A 41 15.44 -29.49 -13.39
C VAL A 41 14.57 -28.25 -13.52
N GLN A 42 13.26 -28.47 -13.63
CA GLN A 42 12.29 -27.41 -13.79
C GLN A 42 12.00 -26.74 -12.44
N GLY A 43 12.53 -25.53 -12.23
CA GLY A 43 12.17 -24.66 -11.12
C GLY A 43 11.41 -23.42 -11.60
N SER A 44 11.71 -22.26 -11.02
CA SER A 44 11.23 -20.96 -11.54
C SER A 44 11.71 -20.68 -12.97
N LYS A 45 12.81 -21.32 -13.38
CA LYS A 45 13.32 -21.47 -14.75
C LYS A 45 13.93 -22.88 -14.88
N PRO A 46 14.16 -23.41 -16.09
CA PRO A 46 14.95 -24.63 -16.26
C PRO A 46 16.38 -24.40 -15.74
N TYR A 47 16.82 -25.23 -14.80
CA TYR A 47 18.18 -25.20 -14.26
C TYR A 47 18.96 -26.42 -14.73
N THR A 48 20.18 -26.22 -15.21
CA THR A 48 21.06 -27.30 -15.61
C THR A 48 21.83 -27.80 -14.40
N VAL A 49 21.79 -29.12 -14.19
CA VAL A 49 22.50 -29.82 -13.11
C VAL A 49 23.53 -30.74 -13.75
N ARG A 50 24.77 -30.64 -13.27
CA ARG A 50 25.87 -31.55 -13.60
C ARG A 50 26.43 -32.11 -12.31
N ILE A 51 26.56 -33.43 -12.23
CA ILE A 51 27.11 -34.10 -11.05
C ILE A 51 28.24 -35.02 -11.48
N GLU A 52 29.45 -34.73 -11.04
CA GLU A 52 30.63 -35.54 -11.30
C GLU A 52 30.94 -36.41 -10.09
N PHE A 53 31.18 -37.70 -10.30
CA PHE A 53 31.66 -38.61 -9.26
C PHE A 53 33.18 -38.67 -9.33
N GLN A 54 33.86 -38.06 -8.35
CA GLN A 54 35.31 -38.15 -8.17
C GLN A 54 35.59 -38.98 -6.91
N ASP A 55 36.36 -40.07 -7.04
CA ASP A 55 36.73 -40.95 -5.93
C ASP A 55 35.54 -41.45 -5.08
N GLY A 56 34.39 -41.68 -5.73
CA GLY A 56 33.15 -42.13 -5.08
C GLY A 56 32.32 -41.02 -4.43
N ALA A 57 32.83 -39.78 -4.32
CA ALA A 57 32.11 -38.63 -3.80
C ALA A 57 31.48 -37.80 -4.94
N PRO A 58 30.18 -37.44 -4.84
CA PRO A 58 29.55 -36.58 -5.84
C PRO A 58 29.95 -35.12 -5.67
N LYS A 59 30.19 -34.42 -6.78
CA LYS A 59 30.40 -32.98 -6.84
C LYS A 59 29.37 -32.36 -7.78
N ALA A 60 28.49 -31.53 -7.23
CA ALA A 60 27.38 -30.96 -7.99
C ALA A 60 27.66 -29.52 -8.43
N LYS A 61 27.26 -29.20 -9.67
CA LYS A 61 27.10 -27.84 -10.19
C LYS A 61 25.67 -27.68 -10.68
N CYS A 62 25.01 -26.61 -10.25
CA CYS A 62 23.66 -26.27 -10.68
C CYS A 62 23.59 -24.79 -11.05
N THR A 63 22.83 -24.43 -12.08
CA THR A 63 22.65 -23.02 -12.49
C THR A 63 21.66 -22.25 -11.63
N CYS A 64 21.11 -22.86 -10.57
CA CYS A 64 20.17 -22.18 -9.68
C CYS A 64 20.87 -21.21 -8.70
N PRO A 65 20.17 -20.16 -8.23
CA PRO A 65 20.75 -19.20 -7.28
C PRO A 65 21.25 -19.84 -5.98
N ALA A 66 20.56 -20.91 -5.52
CA ALA A 66 20.91 -21.60 -4.28
C ALA A 66 22.26 -22.34 -4.34
N ALA A 67 22.74 -22.73 -5.53
CA ALA A 67 24.03 -23.39 -5.70
C ALA A 67 25.23 -22.49 -5.36
N ARG A 68 25.01 -21.18 -5.16
CA ARG A 68 26.01 -20.22 -4.67
C ARG A 68 26.23 -20.31 -3.17
N PHE A 69 25.25 -20.83 -2.43
CA PHE A 69 25.22 -20.81 -0.97
C PHE A 69 25.25 -22.21 -0.35
N SER A 70 24.95 -23.26 -1.11
CA SER A 70 25.04 -24.65 -0.65
C SER A 70 25.83 -25.53 -1.61
N LYS A 71 26.58 -26.50 -1.07
CA LYS A 71 27.32 -27.50 -1.86
C LYS A 71 26.37 -28.37 -2.69
N PHE A 72 25.21 -28.69 -2.14
CA PHE A 72 24.12 -29.37 -2.83
C PHE A 72 22.84 -28.59 -2.67
N CYS A 73 22.27 -28.13 -3.79
CA CYS A 73 20.94 -27.56 -3.82
C CYS A 73 19.89 -28.67 -3.98
N LYS A 74 18.63 -28.37 -3.67
CA LYS A 74 17.51 -29.32 -3.87
C LYS A 74 17.44 -29.94 -5.27
N HIS A 75 17.86 -29.21 -6.31
CA HIS A 75 17.87 -29.75 -7.68
C HIS A 75 18.97 -30.81 -7.87
N ALA A 76 20.16 -30.58 -7.31
CA ALA A 76 21.25 -31.56 -7.34
C ALA A 76 20.87 -32.82 -6.55
N ILE A 77 20.26 -32.64 -5.37
CA ILE A 77 19.76 -33.76 -4.57
C ILE A 77 18.66 -34.52 -5.30
N ALA A 78 17.73 -33.84 -5.98
CA ALA A 78 16.68 -34.51 -6.75
C ALA A 78 17.26 -35.44 -7.85
N VAL A 79 18.30 -34.99 -8.56
CA VAL A 79 19.01 -35.82 -9.55
C VAL A 79 19.67 -37.03 -8.89
N LEU A 80 20.28 -36.84 -7.71
CA LEU A 80 20.89 -37.91 -6.94
C LEU A 80 19.87 -38.93 -6.40
N ILE A 81 18.68 -38.48 -5.98
CA ILE A 81 17.58 -39.35 -5.57
C ILE A 81 17.15 -40.24 -6.73
N VAL A 82 16.91 -39.65 -7.91
CA VAL A 82 16.51 -40.42 -9.11
C VAL A 82 17.61 -41.38 -9.54
N TRP A 83 18.88 -40.99 -9.44
CA TRP A 83 20.01 -41.89 -9.72
C TRP A 83 20.09 -43.07 -8.75
N ALA A 84 19.80 -42.85 -7.46
CA ALA A 84 19.81 -43.90 -6.46
C ALA A 84 18.62 -44.88 -6.60
N GLN A 85 17.46 -44.38 -7.04
CA GLN A 85 16.23 -45.17 -7.15
C GLN A 85 16.06 -45.86 -8.51
N SER A 86 16.41 -45.15 -9.58
CA SER A 86 16.09 -45.52 -10.97
C SER A 86 17.20 -45.08 -11.93
N PRO A 87 18.43 -45.65 -11.80
CA PRO A 87 19.58 -45.27 -12.64
C PRO A 87 19.35 -45.52 -14.14
N GLU A 88 18.43 -46.41 -14.50
CA GLU A 88 18.00 -46.70 -15.87
C GLU A 88 17.29 -45.53 -16.56
N ARG A 89 16.76 -44.55 -15.81
CA ARG A 89 16.17 -43.32 -16.39
C ARG A 89 17.20 -42.41 -17.05
N PHE A 90 18.49 -42.63 -16.81
CA PHE A 90 19.57 -41.85 -17.39
C PHE A 90 20.06 -42.52 -18.67
N VAL A 91 19.81 -41.86 -19.80
CA VAL A 91 20.26 -42.36 -21.11
C VAL A 91 21.76 -42.16 -21.25
N TYR A 92 22.47 -43.19 -21.72
CA TYR A 92 23.90 -43.13 -22.01
C TYR A 92 24.10 -42.43 -23.36
N GLY A 93 24.79 -41.28 -23.38
CA GLY A 93 24.95 -40.49 -24.60
C GLY A 93 25.95 -39.35 -24.47
N GLN A 94 26.66 -39.06 -25.58
CA GLN A 94 27.62 -37.96 -25.67
C GLN A 94 26.95 -36.61 -25.38
N GLN A 95 27.66 -35.78 -24.62
CA GLN A 95 27.30 -34.40 -24.24
C GLN A 95 26.72 -33.61 -25.42
N THR A 96 25.39 -33.54 -25.50
CA THR A 96 24.67 -32.59 -26.36
C THR A 96 23.65 -31.85 -25.52
N LEU A 97 24.12 -31.27 -24.41
CA LEU A 97 23.38 -30.20 -23.73
C LEU A 97 23.91 -28.86 -24.23
N VAL A 98 23.32 -28.45 -25.34
CA VAL A 98 23.13 -27.06 -25.83
C VAL A 98 23.80 -26.00 -24.95
N GLU A 99 24.99 -25.54 -25.36
CA GLU A 99 25.48 -24.21 -24.99
C GLU A 99 24.64 -23.16 -25.73
N SER A 100 24.23 -22.12 -24.99
CA SER A 100 23.27 -21.05 -25.35
C SER A 100 21.78 -21.41 -25.23
N PRO A 101 20.99 -20.68 -24.41
CA PRO A 101 19.55 -20.91 -24.32
C PRO A 101 18.94 -20.71 -25.72
N PRO A 102 18.20 -21.68 -26.26
CA PRO A 102 17.33 -21.39 -27.39
C PRO A 102 16.37 -20.29 -26.95
N ALA A 103 16.16 -19.30 -27.82
CA ALA A 103 15.15 -18.27 -27.63
C ALA A 103 13.84 -18.96 -27.17
N PRO A 104 13.16 -18.43 -26.15
CA PRO A 104 12.07 -19.14 -25.50
C PRO A 104 10.99 -19.46 -26.53
N GLN A 105 10.90 -20.73 -26.92
CA GLN A 105 9.75 -21.21 -27.67
C GLN A 105 8.51 -21.09 -26.76
N PRO A 106 7.38 -20.59 -27.25
CA PRO A 106 6.23 -20.20 -26.44
C PRO A 106 5.40 -21.42 -26.01
N ARG A 107 6.00 -22.34 -25.23
CA ARG A 107 5.27 -23.42 -24.54
C ARG A 107 4.91 -23.02 -23.10
N GLY A 108 5.71 -22.15 -22.48
CA GLY A 108 5.41 -21.55 -21.18
C GLY A 108 4.22 -20.59 -21.21
N ALA A 109 3.99 -19.91 -22.35
CA ALA A 109 2.83 -19.03 -22.53
C ALA A 109 1.51 -19.79 -22.40
N LYS A 110 1.38 -21.00 -22.97
CA LYS A 110 0.13 -21.78 -22.86
C LYS A 110 -0.14 -22.31 -21.46
N ARG A 111 0.89 -22.80 -20.73
CA ARG A 111 0.74 -23.27 -19.34
C ARG A 111 0.56 -22.12 -18.35
N ALA A 112 1.28 -21.02 -18.52
CA ALA A 112 1.10 -19.81 -17.71
C ALA A 112 -0.24 -19.14 -18.00
N ALA A 113 -0.69 -19.11 -19.26
CA ALA A 113 -2.04 -18.69 -19.61
C ALA A 113 -3.08 -19.61 -18.99
N LYS A 114 -2.91 -20.94 -19.07
CA LYS A 114 -3.81 -21.91 -18.41
C LYS A 114 -3.88 -21.71 -16.89
N ALA A 115 -2.74 -21.57 -16.21
CA ALA A 115 -2.71 -21.30 -14.76
C ALA A 115 -3.27 -19.91 -14.40
N THR A 116 -3.15 -18.93 -15.30
CA THR A 116 -3.75 -17.59 -15.12
C THR A 116 -5.26 -17.65 -15.32
N VAL A 117 -5.74 -18.43 -16.29
CA VAL A 117 -7.15 -18.71 -16.55
C VAL A 117 -7.75 -19.49 -15.38
N GLU A 118 -7.15 -20.60 -14.95
CA GLU A 118 -7.60 -21.38 -13.78
C GLU A 118 -7.66 -20.50 -12.51
N ARG A 119 -6.69 -19.60 -12.32
CA ARG A 119 -6.72 -18.63 -11.21
C ARG A 119 -7.86 -17.62 -11.36
N SER A 120 -8.07 -17.08 -12.56
CA SER A 120 -9.15 -16.14 -12.87
C SER A 120 -10.52 -16.79 -12.68
N ASP A 121 -10.65 -18.07 -13.02
CA ASP A 121 -11.86 -18.86 -12.82
C ASP A 121 -12.14 -19.06 -11.32
N LEU A 122 -11.10 -19.42 -10.54
CA LEU A 122 -11.22 -19.52 -9.08
C LEU A 122 -11.53 -18.17 -8.42
N GLN A 123 -10.95 -17.08 -8.92
CA GLN A 123 -11.30 -15.71 -8.50
C GLN A 123 -12.79 -15.45 -8.75
N SER A 124 -13.26 -15.71 -9.96
CA SER A 124 -14.66 -15.51 -10.35
C SER A 124 -15.62 -16.33 -9.47
N GLN A 125 -15.30 -17.59 -9.21
CA GLN A 125 -16.09 -18.45 -8.31
C GLN A 125 -16.12 -17.90 -6.87
N SER A 126 -14.97 -17.50 -6.33
CA SER A 126 -14.90 -16.93 -4.98
C SER A 126 -15.70 -15.63 -4.88
N ILE A 127 -15.65 -14.77 -5.90
CA ILE A 127 -16.42 -13.52 -5.96
C ILE A 127 -17.93 -13.81 -6.01
N GLN A 128 -18.36 -14.79 -6.81
CA GLN A 128 -19.77 -15.20 -6.86
C GLN A 128 -20.26 -15.76 -5.52
N GLN A 129 -19.43 -16.55 -4.84
CA GLN A 129 -19.74 -17.03 -3.49
C GLN A 129 -19.85 -15.88 -2.48
N THR A 130 -18.94 -14.90 -2.54
CA THR A 130 -19.02 -13.68 -1.72
C THR A 130 -20.33 -12.94 -1.98
N LEU A 131 -20.72 -12.76 -3.25
CA LEU A 131 -21.97 -12.07 -3.60
C LEU A 131 -23.20 -12.77 -3.02
N LYS A 132 -23.22 -14.11 -3.11
CA LYS A 132 -24.30 -14.92 -2.52
C LYS A 132 -24.38 -14.75 -1.01
N LEU A 133 -23.24 -14.84 -0.29
CA LEU A 133 -23.25 -14.64 1.16
C LEU A 133 -23.72 -13.22 1.54
N VAL A 134 -23.32 -12.20 0.79
CA VAL A 134 -23.76 -10.83 1.05
C VAL A 134 -25.27 -10.68 0.87
N GLN A 135 -25.86 -11.32 -0.14
CA GLN A 135 -27.31 -11.35 -0.34
C GLN A 135 -28.02 -12.08 0.80
N GLU A 136 -27.53 -13.26 1.19
CA GLU A 136 -28.12 -13.99 2.31
C GLU A 136 -27.98 -13.23 3.65
N LEU A 137 -26.89 -12.48 3.84
CA LEU A 137 -26.71 -11.61 5.01
C LEU A 137 -27.72 -10.46 5.01
N ALA A 138 -28.00 -9.87 3.84
CA ALA A 138 -29.03 -8.84 3.70
C ALA A 138 -30.44 -9.37 4.03
N GLU A 139 -30.75 -10.61 3.64
CA GLU A 139 -32.03 -11.27 3.93
C GLU A 139 -32.19 -11.63 5.43
N ARG A 140 -31.11 -12.08 6.08
CA ARG A 140 -31.11 -12.45 7.50
C ARG A 140 -31.09 -11.25 8.44
N GLY A 141 -30.48 -10.15 8.01
CA GLY A 141 -30.22 -8.98 8.84
C GLY A 141 -29.15 -9.23 9.90
N LEU A 142 -28.67 -8.15 10.52
CA LEU A 142 -27.55 -8.17 11.49
C LEU A 142 -27.79 -9.13 12.67
N THR A 143 -29.00 -9.13 13.23
CA THR A 143 -29.35 -9.92 14.42
C THR A 143 -29.70 -11.38 14.11
N GLY A 144 -29.99 -11.71 12.85
CA GLY A 144 -30.35 -13.05 12.41
C GLY A 144 -29.15 -13.97 12.10
N VAL A 145 -27.93 -13.46 12.25
CA VAL A 145 -26.70 -14.18 11.86
C VAL A 145 -26.32 -15.24 12.91
N GLN A 146 -26.26 -16.49 12.47
CA GLN A 146 -25.82 -17.62 13.31
C GLN A 146 -24.30 -17.79 13.30
N PRO A 147 -23.69 -18.39 14.34
CA PRO A 147 -22.25 -18.65 14.40
C PRO A 147 -21.70 -19.41 13.18
N ALA A 148 -22.48 -20.34 12.63
CA ALA A 148 -22.09 -21.08 11.43
C ALA A 148 -21.93 -20.18 10.18
N PHE A 149 -22.73 -19.12 10.08
CA PHE A 149 -22.62 -18.17 8.96
C PHE A 149 -21.40 -17.25 9.11
N LEU A 150 -21.06 -16.85 10.34
CA LEU A 150 -19.82 -16.14 10.62
C LEU A 150 -18.60 -16.97 10.20
N GLU A 151 -18.62 -18.28 10.45
CA GLU A 151 -17.55 -19.16 10.00
C GLU A 151 -17.47 -19.24 8.47
N GLN A 152 -18.61 -19.26 7.77
CA GLN A 152 -18.62 -19.18 6.30
C GLN A 152 -18.00 -17.88 5.78
N LEU A 153 -18.28 -16.74 6.41
CA LEU A 153 -17.65 -15.46 6.05
C LEU A 153 -16.12 -15.52 6.22
N ARG A 154 -15.62 -16.11 7.32
CA ARG A 154 -14.18 -16.29 7.57
C ARG A 154 -13.52 -17.20 6.52
N VAL A 155 -14.17 -18.31 6.16
CA VAL A 155 -13.68 -19.21 5.10
C VAL A 155 -13.59 -18.48 3.75
N ILE A 156 -14.60 -17.67 3.40
CA ILE A 156 -14.54 -16.85 2.19
C ILE A 156 -13.41 -15.83 2.26
N ALA A 157 -13.20 -15.18 3.40
CA ALA A 157 -12.10 -14.24 3.58
C ALA A 157 -10.74 -14.90 3.30
N GLU A 158 -10.50 -16.11 3.80
CA GLU A 158 -9.27 -16.86 3.52
C GLU A 158 -9.14 -17.26 2.04
N ASN A 159 -10.24 -17.67 1.39
CA ASN A 159 -10.23 -17.94 -0.05
C ASN A 159 -9.86 -16.70 -0.86
N LEU A 160 -10.47 -15.55 -0.56
CA LEU A 160 -10.16 -14.25 -1.18
C LEU A 160 -8.68 -13.86 -0.98
N GLN A 161 -8.12 -14.12 0.21
CA GLN A 161 -6.69 -13.89 0.49
C GLN A 161 -5.80 -14.73 -0.44
N SER A 162 -6.08 -16.03 -0.56
CA SER A 162 -5.30 -16.94 -1.41
C SER A 162 -5.31 -16.53 -2.89
N LEU A 163 -6.42 -15.90 -3.32
CA LEU A 163 -6.64 -15.43 -4.68
C LEU A 163 -6.16 -14.00 -4.92
N LYS A 164 -5.48 -13.36 -3.95
CA LYS A 164 -4.95 -11.99 -4.00
C LYS A 164 -6.03 -10.92 -4.23
N THR A 165 -7.22 -11.09 -3.66
CA THR A 165 -8.26 -10.07 -3.62
C THR A 165 -8.31 -9.46 -2.21
N ARG A 166 -7.20 -8.83 -1.81
CA ARG A 166 -6.93 -8.44 -0.41
C ARG A 166 -7.97 -7.47 0.14
N ARG A 167 -8.45 -6.52 -0.68
CA ARG A 167 -9.39 -5.50 -0.22
C ARG A 167 -10.80 -6.06 -0.01
N LEU A 168 -11.23 -7.00 -0.87
CA LEU A 168 -12.47 -7.76 -0.63
C LEU A 168 -12.38 -8.58 0.66
N LYS A 169 -11.23 -9.21 0.91
CA LYS A 169 -10.97 -9.92 2.17
C LYS A 169 -11.13 -9.00 3.38
N GLN A 170 -10.51 -7.83 3.35
CA GLN A 170 -10.61 -6.83 4.43
C GLN A 170 -12.05 -6.35 4.65
N ALA A 171 -12.83 -6.17 3.57
CA ALA A 171 -14.24 -5.79 3.68
C ALA A 171 -15.11 -6.90 4.30
N VAL A 172 -14.84 -8.16 3.97
CA VAL A 172 -15.51 -9.32 4.59
C VAL A 172 -15.14 -9.44 6.07
N ASP A 173 -13.86 -9.30 6.42
CA ASP A 173 -13.42 -9.32 7.83
C ASP A 173 -14.10 -8.22 8.64
N TYR A 174 -14.15 -7.00 8.10
CA TYR A 174 -14.77 -5.86 8.78
C TYR A 174 -16.25 -6.10 9.05
N LEU A 175 -16.97 -6.70 8.09
CA LEU A 175 -18.37 -7.10 8.30
C LEU A 175 -18.51 -8.19 9.35
N ALA A 176 -17.66 -9.22 9.32
CA ALA A 176 -17.66 -10.27 10.33
C ALA A 176 -17.39 -9.70 11.73
N GLN A 177 -16.46 -8.75 11.84
CA GLN A 177 -16.17 -8.03 13.09
C GLN A 177 -17.39 -7.25 13.57
N LEU A 178 -18.05 -6.47 12.70
CA LEU A 178 -19.27 -5.73 13.07
C LEU A 178 -20.40 -6.65 13.56
N ILE A 179 -20.54 -7.83 12.96
CA ILE A 179 -21.55 -8.81 13.40
C ILE A 179 -21.20 -9.37 14.78
N GLU A 180 -19.93 -9.68 15.07
CA GLU A 180 -19.51 -10.14 16.40
C GLU A 180 -19.68 -9.02 17.45
N GLU A 181 -19.27 -7.78 17.13
CA GLU A 181 -19.49 -6.61 17.99
C GLU A 181 -20.97 -6.42 18.33
N ALA A 182 -21.88 -6.70 17.38
CA ALA A 182 -23.32 -6.57 17.54
C ALA A 182 -23.93 -7.63 18.47
N ARG A 183 -23.22 -8.74 18.72
CA ARG A 183 -23.66 -9.78 19.67
C ARG A 183 -23.34 -9.41 21.11
N GLU A 184 -22.28 -8.62 21.32
CA GLU A 184 -21.83 -8.19 22.64
C GLU A 184 -22.36 -6.79 23.02
N SER A 185 -22.63 -5.94 22.02
CA SER A 185 -22.98 -4.53 22.22
C SER A 185 -23.90 -4.01 21.12
N THR A 186 -24.46 -2.82 21.32
CA THR A 186 -25.27 -2.15 20.30
C THR A 186 -24.36 -1.60 19.20
N VAL A 187 -24.43 -2.18 18.00
CA VAL A 187 -23.71 -1.68 16.83
C VAL A 187 -24.56 -0.65 16.09
N SER A 188 -23.89 0.38 15.55
CA SER A 188 -24.53 1.37 14.69
C SER A 188 -25.09 0.71 13.42
N GLU A 189 -26.41 0.79 13.23
CA GLU A 189 -27.11 0.34 12.01
C GLU A 189 -26.50 0.97 10.76
N GLU A 190 -26.09 2.23 10.85
CA GLU A 190 -25.43 2.97 9.78
C GLU A 190 -24.08 2.31 9.40
N ARG A 191 -23.22 2.01 10.38
CA ARG A 191 -21.92 1.36 10.14
C ARG A 191 -22.10 0.00 9.45
N PHE A 192 -23.04 -0.81 9.92
CA PHE A 192 -23.34 -2.11 9.34
C PHE A 192 -23.87 -1.98 7.90
N THR A 193 -24.89 -1.14 7.70
CA THR A 193 -25.52 -0.92 6.39
C THR A 193 -24.50 -0.42 5.37
N ARG A 194 -23.65 0.53 5.76
CA ARG A 194 -22.59 1.08 4.91
C ARG A 194 -21.55 0.03 4.55
N ALA A 195 -21.12 -0.78 5.52
CA ALA A 195 -20.18 -1.87 5.27
C ALA A 195 -20.77 -2.93 4.31
N LEU A 196 -22.04 -3.30 4.50
CA LEU A 196 -22.75 -4.27 3.69
C LEU A 196 -22.91 -3.78 2.25
N LEU A 197 -23.41 -2.54 2.08
CA LEU A 197 -23.59 -1.92 0.76
C LEU A 197 -22.25 -1.78 0.02
N ARG A 198 -21.18 -1.38 0.73
CA ARG A 198 -19.85 -1.26 0.13
C ARG A 198 -19.34 -2.62 -0.34
N LEU A 199 -19.47 -3.67 0.48
CA LEU A 199 -19.06 -5.02 0.06
C LEU A 199 -19.90 -5.50 -1.12
N TRP A 200 -21.22 -5.31 -1.10
CA TRP A 200 -22.11 -5.71 -2.18
C TRP A 200 -21.74 -5.01 -3.50
N LEU A 201 -21.66 -3.67 -3.50
CA LEU A 201 -21.31 -2.87 -4.69
C LEU A 201 -19.95 -3.28 -5.24
N THR A 202 -18.95 -3.46 -4.35
CA THR A 202 -17.59 -3.82 -4.75
C THR A 202 -17.57 -5.21 -5.39
N THR A 203 -18.18 -6.19 -4.73
CA THR A 203 -18.22 -7.58 -5.21
C THR A 203 -18.98 -7.66 -6.53
N ARG A 204 -20.11 -6.95 -6.66
CA ARG A 204 -20.91 -6.95 -7.88
C ARG A 204 -20.17 -6.34 -9.07
N ALA A 205 -19.54 -5.18 -8.87
CA ALA A 205 -18.80 -4.52 -9.94
C ALA A 205 -17.58 -5.34 -10.39
N VAL A 206 -16.87 -5.99 -9.46
CA VAL A 206 -15.77 -6.91 -9.79
C VAL A 206 -16.30 -8.14 -10.53
N GLU A 207 -17.42 -8.71 -10.11
CA GLU A 207 -18.06 -9.85 -10.77
C GLU A 207 -18.45 -9.53 -12.21
N GLU A 208 -19.03 -8.35 -12.46
CA GLU A 208 -19.37 -7.89 -13.81
C GLU A 208 -18.13 -7.67 -14.69
N HIS A 209 -17.00 -7.26 -14.10
CA HIS A 209 -15.73 -7.13 -14.80
C HIS A 209 -15.17 -8.49 -15.22
N PHE A 210 -15.13 -9.47 -14.32
CA PHE A 210 -14.67 -10.82 -14.66
C PHE A 210 -15.62 -11.54 -15.62
N ALA A 211 -16.91 -11.25 -15.55
CA ALA A 211 -17.90 -11.77 -16.49
C ALA A 211 -17.95 -11.02 -17.84
N GLU A 212 -17.04 -10.06 -18.06
CA GLU A 212 -16.96 -9.22 -19.27
C GLU A 212 -18.25 -8.44 -19.60
N ARG A 213 -19.15 -8.27 -18.62
CA ARG A 213 -20.40 -7.50 -18.79
C ARG A 213 -20.18 -6.00 -18.63
N ARG A 214 -19.20 -5.62 -17.79
CA ARG A 214 -18.80 -4.23 -17.58
C ARG A 214 -17.33 -4.15 -17.22
N THR A 215 -16.52 -3.56 -18.09
CA THR A 215 -15.10 -3.35 -17.81
C THR A 215 -14.91 -2.19 -16.83
N LEU A 216 -14.37 -2.47 -15.65
CA LEU A 216 -13.89 -1.44 -14.71
C LEU A 216 -12.60 -0.76 -15.23
N PRO A 217 -12.47 0.56 -15.05
CA PRO A 217 -11.20 1.28 -15.17
C PRO A 217 -10.11 0.65 -14.29
N GLU A 218 -8.85 0.79 -14.70
CA GLU A 218 -7.72 0.21 -13.96
C GLU A 218 -7.60 0.80 -12.55
N GLU A 219 -7.93 2.09 -12.36
CA GLU A 219 -7.90 2.72 -11.04
C GLU A 219 -8.93 2.10 -10.08
N GLN A 220 -10.13 1.83 -10.58
CA GLN A 220 -11.18 1.16 -9.81
C GLN A 220 -10.77 -0.27 -9.49
N LEU A 221 -10.27 -1.02 -10.48
CA LEU A 221 -9.85 -2.40 -10.26
C LEU A 221 -8.73 -2.50 -9.22
N GLU A 222 -7.76 -1.59 -9.26
CA GLU A 222 -6.70 -1.53 -8.25
C GLU A 222 -7.23 -1.14 -6.86
N GLU A 223 -8.16 -0.18 -6.80
CA GLU A 223 -8.81 0.22 -5.54
C GLU A 223 -9.73 -0.86 -4.96
N MET A 224 -10.16 -1.85 -5.75
CA MET A 224 -11.10 -2.90 -5.31
C MET A 224 -10.42 -4.25 -5.05
N LEU A 225 -9.38 -4.60 -5.80
CA LEU A 225 -8.67 -5.88 -5.64
C LEU A 225 -7.37 -5.73 -4.85
N GLY A 226 -6.62 -4.65 -5.13
CA GLY A 226 -5.28 -4.39 -4.59
C GLY A 226 -4.26 -5.45 -5.05
N ARG A 227 -3.58 -5.21 -6.18
CA ARG A 227 -2.57 -6.15 -6.69
C ARG A 227 -1.16 -5.86 -6.16
N THR A 228 -0.31 -6.89 -6.13
CA THR A 228 1.12 -6.69 -5.85
C THR A 228 1.82 -6.23 -7.11
N TRP A 229 2.35 -5.01 -7.09
CA TRP A 229 3.07 -4.40 -8.19
C TRP A 229 4.55 -4.73 -8.15
N ARG A 230 5.14 -5.01 -9.32
CA ARG A 230 6.59 -5.05 -9.52
C ARG A 230 7.03 -3.81 -10.26
N ASP A 231 8.32 -3.49 -10.20
CA ASP A 231 8.88 -2.29 -10.83
C ASP A 231 8.57 -2.17 -12.33
N LYS A 232 8.57 -3.31 -13.05
CA LYS A 232 8.23 -3.34 -14.49
C LYS A 232 6.76 -3.09 -14.80
N ASP A 233 5.88 -3.19 -13.79
CA ASP A 233 4.45 -3.01 -13.94
C ASP A 233 4.04 -1.54 -13.68
N LEU A 234 4.98 -0.68 -13.24
CA LEU A 234 4.72 0.73 -12.94
C LEU A 234 4.94 1.60 -14.18
N GLN A 235 4.10 2.64 -14.35
CA GLN A 235 4.27 3.60 -15.42
C GLN A 235 5.50 4.48 -15.15
N PRO A 236 6.53 4.47 -16.02
CA PRO A 236 7.72 5.26 -15.79
C PRO A 236 7.45 6.76 -16.01
N ARG A 237 8.02 7.59 -15.14
CA ARG A 237 8.16 9.05 -15.30
C ARG A 237 9.56 9.47 -14.88
N GLU A 238 10.04 10.56 -15.43
CA GLU A 238 11.40 11.03 -15.21
C GLU A 238 11.41 12.52 -14.92
N ASN A 239 12.47 12.96 -14.25
CA ASN A 239 12.81 14.36 -14.01
C ASN A 239 11.67 15.20 -13.40
N LEU A 240 10.98 14.66 -12.39
CA LEU A 240 9.94 15.40 -11.67
C LEU A 240 10.56 16.27 -10.58
N ARG A 241 10.41 17.60 -10.70
CA ARG A 241 10.75 18.55 -9.63
C ARG A 241 9.65 18.50 -8.58
N MET A 242 9.97 18.09 -7.37
CA MET A 242 8.99 17.82 -6.32
C MET A 242 9.33 18.55 -5.02
N MET A 243 8.28 18.83 -4.25
CA MET A 243 8.36 19.32 -2.89
C MET A 243 7.46 18.47 -1.99
N GLU A 244 7.94 18.12 -0.80
CA GLU A 244 7.13 17.43 0.19
C GLU A 244 6.23 18.45 0.91
N LEU A 245 4.93 18.28 0.76
CA LEU A 245 3.90 19.07 1.44
C LEU A 245 3.61 18.56 2.84
N ALA A 246 3.78 17.27 3.11
CA ALA A 246 3.63 16.71 4.44
C ALA A 246 4.30 15.34 4.55
N TYR A 247 4.63 14.96 5.77
CA TYR A 247 5.12 13.64 6.10
C TYR A 247 4.32 13.08 7.28
N GLU A 248 3.66 11.95 7.08
CA GLU A 248 2.85 11.28 8.09
C GLU A 248 3.43 9.90 8.44
N ASN A 249 3.41 9.57 9.73
CA ASN A 249 3.74 8.24 10.23
C ASN A 249 2.50 7.67 10.93
N ILE A 250 1.83 6.71 10.32
CA ILE A 250 0.54 6.21 10.80
C ILE A 250 0.63 4.71 11.03
N THR A 251 0.27 4.26 12.23
CA THR A 251 0.03 2.83 12.49
C THR A 251 -1.44 2.53 12.30
N ILE A 252 -1.76 1.60 11.42
CA ILE A 252 -3.14 1.18 11.16
C ILE A 252 -3.46 -0.10 11.92
N GLN A 253 -4.73 -0.26 12.31
CA GLN A 253 -5.24 -1.39 13.09
C GLN A 253 -4.93 -2.77 12.47
N THR A 254 -4.73 -2.82 11.14
CA THR A 254 -4.34 -4.04 10.43
C THR A 254 -2.89 -4.50 10.66
N GLY A 255 -2.16 -3.86 11.58
CA GLY A 255 -0.81 -4.27 11.98
C GLY A 255 0.30 -3.79 11.04
N PHE A 256 0.09 -2.64 10.39
CA PHE A 256 1.09 -2.01 9.52
C PHE A 256 1.39 -0.59 9.95
N ARG A 257 2.64 -0.17 9.78
CA ARG A 257 3.06 1.23 9.80
C ARG A 257 3.15 1.75 8.36
N LEU A 258 2.62 2.94 8.15
CA LEU A 258 2.65 3.68 6.90
C LEU A 258 3.50 4.93 7.09
N ASP A 259 4.61 5.02 6.35
CA ASP A 259 5.43 6.22 6.25
C ASP A 259 5.07 6.91 4.93
N ILE A 260 4.36 8.03 4.98
CA ILE A 260 3.70 8.68 3.82
C ILE A 260 4.31 10.05 3.59
N SER A 261 4.91 10.26 2.42
CA SER A 261 5.23 11.61 1.93
C SER A 261 4.16 12.07 0.97
N HIS A 262 3.55 13.21 1.25
CA HIS A 262 2.66 13.93 0.34
C HIS A 262 3.49 14.92 -0.46
N LEU A 263 3.38 14.85 -1.78
CA LEU A 263 4.27 15.53 -2.70
C LEU A 263 3.47 16.37 -3.69
N ILE A 264 4.03 17.50 -4.10
CA ILE A 264 3.56 18.28 -5.23
C ILE A 264 4.62 18.31 -6.32
N ALA A 265 4.23 18.06 -7.56
CA ALA A 265 5.08 18.30 -8.72
C ALA A 265 5.09 19.81 -9.03
N LEU A 266 6.23 20.47 -8.83
CA LEU A 266 6.37 21.93 -8.92
C LEU A 266 6.08 22.49 -10.33
N ASP A 267 6.23 21.67 -11.37
CA ASP A 267 6.01 22.10 -12.75
C ASP A 267 4.54 21.94 -13.20
N THR A 268 3.70 21.21 -12.45
CA THR A 268 2.32 20.89 -12.88
C THR A 268 1.25 21.08 -11.80
N GLY A 269 1.63 21.18 -10.54
CA GLY A 269 0.71 21.19 -9.40
C GLY A 269 0.14 19.81 -9.03
N GLU A 270 0.50 18.75 -9.75
CA GLU A 270 -0.01 17.41 -9.50
C GLU A 270 0.39 16.92 -8.10
N LEU A 271 -0.62 16.48 -7.33
CA LEU A 271 -0.42 15.88 -6.01
C LEU A 271 -0.13 14.38 -6.14
N LEU A 272 0.96 13.95 -5.53
CA LEU A 272 1.48 12.58 -5.56
C LEU A 272 1.77 12.12 -4.12
N ARG A 273 1.91 10.81 -3.93
CA ARG A 273 2.33 10.27 -2.62
C ARG A 273 3.35 9.16 -2.75
N GLU A 274 4.36 9.16 -1.89
CA GLU A 274 5.32 8.07 -1.76
C GLU A 274 5.12 7.37 -0.41
N MET A 275 4.85 6.06 -0.43
CA MET A 275 4.52 5.28 0.77
C MET A 275 5.47 4.11 1.00
N LYS A 276 6.04 4.03 2.21
CA LYS A 276 6.63 2.79 2.75
C LYS A 276 5.60 2.13 3.67
N ILE A 277 5.29 0.87 3.39
CA ILE A 277 4.32 0.07 4.15
C ILE A 277 5.11 -1.05 4.84
N THR A 278 5.16 -1.01 6.16
CA THR A 278 5.96 -1.95 6.96
C THR A 278 5.07 -2.72 7.93
N PRO A 279 5.04 -4.06 7.89
CA PRO A 279 4.38 -4.86 8.92
C PRO A 279 5.01 -4.58 10.30
N LEU A 280 4.20 -4.48 11.36
CA LEU A 280 4.71 -4.23 12.72
C LEU A 280 5.59 -5.38 13.25
N ASN A 281 5.42 -6.58 12.71
CA ASN A 281 6.21 -7.77 13.04
C ASN A 281 7.44 -7.98 12.13
N ALA A 282 7.77 -7.02 11.26
CA ALA A 282 8.93 -7.11 10.38
C ALA A 282 10.26 -7.07 11.17
N PRO A 283 11.38 -7.62 10.64
CA PRO A 283 12.67 -7.53 11.29
C PRO A 283 13.14 -6.06 11.45
N PRO A 284 14.00 -5.74 12.44
CA PRO A 284 14.39 -4.35 12.76
C PRO A 284 14.91 -3.54 11.55
N THR A 285 15.65 -4.19 10.65
CA THR A 285 16.16 -3.55 9.42
C THR A 285 15.04 -3.09 8.48
N ALA A 286 13.93 -3.82 8.42
CA ALA A 286 12.75 -3.41 7.65
C ALA A 286 11.91 -2.35 8.39
N GLN A 287 12.05 -2.26 9.71
CA GLN A 287 11.35 -1.28 10.56
C GLN A 287 11.95 0.12 10.52
N GLU A 288 13.08 0.37 9.84
CA GLU A 288 13.60 1.73 9.68
C GLU A 288 12.54 2.66 9.09
N VAL A 289 12.40 3.86 9.67
CA VAL A 289 11.43 4.85 9.20
C VAL A 289 11.99 5.52 7.96
N LYS A 290 11.16 5.66 6.92
CA LYS A 290 11.52 6.47 5.76
C LYS A 290 11.74 7.93 6.21
N PRO A 291 12.86 8.59 5.88
CA PRO A 291 13.05 9.99 6.28
C PRO A 291 12.11 10.93 5.50
N ALA A 292 11.65 11.99 6.17
CA ALA A 292 11.01 13.14 5.53
C ALA A 292 11.98 13.85 4.57
N ARG A 293 11.44 14.60 3.60
CA ARG A 293 12.20 15.33 2.58
C ARG A 293 11.99 16.84 2.75
N PRO A 294 12.71 17.49 3.68
CA PRO A 294 12.49 18.89 4.03
C PRO A 294 12.89 19.88 2.93
N LYS A 295 13.70 19.45 1.97
CA LYS A 295 14.13 20.26 0.83
C LYS A 295 13.46 19.74 -0.46
N PRO A 296 13.02 20.64 -1.35
CA PRO A 296 12.63 20.26 -2.70
C PRO A 296 13.76 19.50 -3.43
N PHE A 297 13.36 18.61 -4.33
CA PHE A 297 14.27 17.68 -4.96
C PHE A 297 13.81 17.31 -6.38
N LEU A 298 14.74 16.87 -7.21
CA LEU A 298 14.50 16.31 -8.54
C LEU A 298 14.46 14.79 -8.43
N ALA A 299 13.29 14.18 -8.64
CA ALA A 299 13.21 12.75 -8.85
C ALA A 299 13.50 12.42 -10.31
N THR A 300 14.72 11.95 -10.57
CA THR A 300 15.19 11.64 -11.93
C THR A 300 14.48 10.43 -12.50
N ARG A 301 14.10 9.46 -11.66
CA ARG A 301 13.36 8.26 -12.06
C ARG A 301 12.26 7.88 -11.07
N VAL A 302 11.05 7.77 -11.58
CA VAL A 302 9.81 7.53 -10.81
C VAL A 302 8.98 6.43 -11.47
N GLY A 303 8.45 5.51 -10.67
CA GLY A 303 7.42 4.56 -11.09
C GLY A 303 6.07 4.97 -10.52
N VAL A 304 5.07 5.16 -11.36
CA VAL A 304 3.71 5.55 -10.97
C VAL A 304 2.83 4.30 -10.88
N TYR A 305 2.18 4.12 -9.74
CA TYR A 305 1.15 3.11 -9.55
C TYR A 305 -0.17 3.65 -10.12
N PRO A 306 -1.01 2.81 -10.74
CA PRO A 306 -2.38 3.22 -11.03
C PRO A 306 -3.21 3.24 -9.74
N GLY A 307 -4.43 3.76 -9.88
CA GLY A 307 -5.28 4.13 -8.77
C GLY A 307 -5.59 5.62 -8.81
N TYR A 308 -6.46 6.02 -7.89
CA TYR A 308 -6.93 7.39 -7.79
C TYR A 308 -5.83 8.37 -7.40
N ALA A 309 -5.99 9.61 -7.84
CA ALA A 309 -5.25 10.73 -7.29
C ALA A 309 -5.49 10.85 -5.76
N PRO A 310 -4.45 11.18 -4.96
CA PRO A 310 -3.08 11.44 -5.39
C PRO A 310 -2.38 10.11 -5.74
N LYS A 311 -1.78 10.04 -6.94
CA LYS A 311 -1.22 8.77 -7.42
C LYS A 311 -0.06 8.36 -6.51
N ARG A 312 -0.03 7.08 -6.16
CA ARG A 312 1.12 6.52 -5.46
C ARG A 312 2.29 6.45 -6.43
N ILE A 313 3.47 6.83 -5.96
CA ILE A 313 4.71 6.73 -6.71
C ILE A 313 5.78 6.00 -5.91
N LYS A 314 6.73 5.43 -6.64
CA LYS A 314 8.00 4.92 -6.14
C LYS A 314 9.12 5.78 -6.73
N ILE A 315 9.88 6.45 -5.87
CA ILE A 315 11.02 7.24 -6.29
C ILE A 315 12.23 6.31 -6.24
N TYR A 316 12.88 6.11 -7.38
CA TYR A 316 14.08 5.27 -7.46
C TYR A 316 15.33 6.07 -7.15
N ASP A 317 15.40 7.27 -7.75
CA ASP A 317 16.59 8.11 -7.75
C ASP A 317 16.15 9.57 -7.54
N ALA A 318 16.85 10.29 -6.67
CA ALA A 318 16.53 11.67 -6.34
C ALA A 318 17.79 12.50 -6.09
N LEU A 319 17.77 13.76 -6.53
CA LEU A 319 18.84 14.75 -6.33
C LEU A 319 18.24 15.98 -5.65
N THR A 320 19.00 16.63 -4.78
CA THR A 320 18.58 17.92 -4.20
C THR A 320 18.46 18.97 -5.31
N LEU A 321 17.45 19.85 -5.24
CA LEU A 321 17.38 21.00 -6.13
C LEU A 321 18.23 22.14 -5.58
N ASP A 322 19.19 22.61 -6.39
CA ASP A 322 20.02 23.78 -6.10
C ASP A 322 19.29 25.05 -6.53
N SER A 323 18.13 25.33 -5.93
CA SER A 323 17.38 26.57 -6.18
C SER A 323 16.95 27.19 -4.86
N GLU A 324 16.80 28.52 -4.86
CA GLU A 324 16.36 29.27 -3.69
C GLU A 324 15.02 28.72 -3.15
N PRO A 325 14.94 28.26 -1.89
CA PRO A 325 13.75 27.63 -1.32
C PRO A 325 12.48 28.47 -1.49
N THR A 326 12.59 29.78 -1.33
CA THR A 326 11.46 30.71 -1.48
C THR A 326 10.87 30.66 -2.89
N THR A 327 11.70 30.53 -3.93
CA THR A 327 11.22 30.43 -5.32
C THR A 327 10.40 29.16 -5.53
N LEU A 328 10.86 28.04 -4.98
CA LEU A 328 10.18 26.74 -5.10
C LEU A 328 8.88 26.70 -4.29
N VAL A 329 8.85 27.35 -3.12
CA VAL A 329 7.61 27.56 -2.35
C VAL A 329 6.61 28.40 -3.15
N GLN A 330 7.05 29.49 -3.78
CA GLN A 330 6.16 30.31 -4.63
C GLN A 330 5.60 29.52 -5.82
N GLN A 331 6.40 28.63 -6.43
CA GLN A 331 5.92 27.71 -7.47
C GLN A 331 4.81 26.79 -6.94
N ALA A 332 4.96 26.21 -5.75
CA ALA A 332 3.90 25.39 -5.15
C ALA A 332 2.65 26.22 -4.81
N LEU A 333 2.82 27.43 -4.28
CA LEU A 333 1.72 28.34 -3.94
C LEU A 333 0.89 28.78 -5.15
N ALA A 334 1.47 28.77 -6.35
CA ALA A 334 0.74 29.07 -7.58
C ALA A 334 -0.37 28.05 -7.89
N TYR A 335 -0.26 26.83 -7.33
CA TYR A 335 -1.27 25.77 -7.48
C TYR A 335 -2.24 25.68 -6.29
N ALA A 336 -2.08 26.54 -5.28
CA ALA A 336 -2.95 26.54 -4.12
C ALA A 336 -4.31 27.18 -4.46
N HIS A 337 -5.41 26.50 -4.17
CA HIS A 337 -6.76 26.98 -4.46
C HIS A 337 -7.11 28.22 -3.63
N THR A 338 -7.36 29.35 -4.28
CA THR A 338 -7.82 30.62 -3.66
C THR A 338 -9.34 30.78 -3.68
N GLU A 339 -10.01 30.06 -4.57
CA GLU A 339 -11.46 29.94 -4.68
C GLU A 339 -11.83 28.47 -4.57
N TRP A 340 -12.73 28.13 -3.64
CA TRP A 340 -12.96 26.73 -3.28
C TRP A 340 -14.14 26.10 -4.00
N GLN A 341 -15.03 26.85 -4.66
CA GLN A 341 -16.15 26.25 -5.38
C GLN A 341 -15.72 25.22 -6.44
N PRO A 342 -14.69 25.47 -7.28
CA PRO A 342 -14.23 24.45 -8.22
C PRO A 342 -13.68 23.19 -7.52
N LEU A 343 -12.97 23.38 -6.40
CA LEU A 343 -12.45 22.28 -5.58
C LEU A 343 -13.59 21.45 -4.95
N ILE A 344 -14.63 22.12 -4.44
CA ILE A 344 -15.83 21.49 -3.88
C ILE A 344 -16.60 20.73 -4.97
N ASN A 345 -16.78 21.33 -6.15
CA ASN A 345 -17.44 20.65 -7.27
C ASN A 345 -16.66 19.38 -7.68
N HIS A 346 -15.34 19.47 -7.76
CA HIS A 346 -14.49 18.31 -8.03
C HIS A 346 -14.63 17.22 -6.95
N TYR A 347 -14.74 17.62 -5.68
CA TYR A 347 -15.01 16.70 -4.58
C TYR A 347 -16.36 16.00 -4.73
N LEU A 348 -17.42 16.76 -5.01
CA LEU A 348 -18.77 16.22 -5.20
C LEU A 348 -18.86 15.28 -6.41
N GLU A 349 -18.21 15.62 -7.52
CA GLU A 349 -18.08 14.74 -8.69
C GLU A 349 -17.37 13.43 -8.32
N ARG A 350 -16.31 13.50 -7.52
CA ARG A 350 -15.61 12.31 -7.03
C ARG A 350 -16.49 11.44 -6.15
N LEU A 351 -17.38 12.01 -5.33
CA LEU A 351 -18.31 11.26 -4.49
C LEU A 351 -19.35 10.46 -5.31
N LEU A 352 -19.58 10.81 -6.58
CA LEU A 352 -20.44 10.03 -7.48
C LEU A 352 -19.81 8.68 -7.84
N ASP A 353 -18.49 8.55 -7.73
CA ASP A 353 -17.82 7.26 -7.85
C ASP A 353 -17.81 6.56 -6.47
N PRO A 354 -18.62 5.51 -6.27
CA PRO A 354 -18.71 4.83 -4.98
C PRO A 354 -17.41 4.14 -4.56
N PHE A 355 -16.47 3.97 -5.50
CA PHE A 355 -15.19 3.30 -5.27
C PHE A 355 -14.04 4.29 -5.06
N ALA A 356 -14.22 5.58 -5.34
CA ALA A 356 -13.18 6.57 -5.11
C ALA A 356 -12.94 6.77 -3.59
N PRO A 357 -11.68 7.03 -3.18
CA PRO A 357 -11.39 7.46 -1.82
C PRO A 357 -12.20 8.72 -1.46
N ARG A 358 -12.79 8.73 -0.26
CA ARG A 358 -13.66 9.81 0.24
C ARG A 358 -12.90 11.06 0.68
N GLU A 359 -11.58 10.99 0.70
CA GLU A 359 -10.68 12.10 0.99
C GLU A 359 -10.12 12.65 -0.31
N LEU A 360 -10.13 13.98 -0.46
CA LEU A 360 -9.50 14.68 -1.58
C LEU A 360 -8.37 15.55 -1.04
N PRO A 361 -7.09 15.20 -1.28
CA PRO A 361 -6.00 16.07 -0.88
C PRO A 361 -6.03 17.35 -1.68
N CYS A 362 -5.75 18.46 -1.02
CA CYS A 362 -5.68 19.75 -1.68
C CYS A 362 -4.74 20.69 -0.93
N LEU A 363 -4.20 21.64 -1.70
CA LEU A 363 -3.46 22.79 -1.20
C LEU A 363 -4.37 24.01 -1.33
N ILE A 364 -4.69 24.67 -0.24
CA ILE A 364 -5.65 25.79 -0.22
C ILE A 364 -5.02 27.05 0.37
N ARG A 365 -5.43 28.21 -0.15
CA ARG A 365 -5.20 29.51 0.47
C ARG A 365 -6.49 29.97 1.12
N TYR A 366 -6.35 30.54 2.29
CA TYR A 366 -7.45 31.16 3.02
C TYR A 366 -7.18 32.64 3.21
N GLN A 367 -8.23 33.43 3.34
CA GLN A 367 -8.14 34.86 3.59
C GLN A 367 -8.39 35.19 5.06
N TYR A 368 -9.33 34.50 5.69
CA TYR A 368 -9.68 34.69 7.09
C TYR A 368 -9.84 33.34 7.79
N ILE A 369 -9.50 33.33 9.08
CA ILE A 369 -9.91 32.29 10.01
C ILE A 369 -11.04 32.91 10.84
N VAL A 370 -12.16 32.21 10.93
CA VAL A 370 -13.38 32.67 11.61
C VAL A 370 -13.74 31.68 12.71
N TRP A 371 -14.05 32.18 13.89
CA TRP A 371 -14.59 31.38 14.98
C TRP A 371 -16.09 31.60 15.10
N GLN A 372 -16.88 30.55 14.90
CA GLN A 372 -18.33 30.62 14.97
C GLN A 372 -18.90 29.31 15.50
N ASP A 373 -19.87 29.38 16.41
CA ASP A 373 -20.58 28.23 17.00
C ASP A 373 -19.66 27.17 17.63
N ASN A 374 -18.64 27.62 18.35
CA ASN A 374 -17.57 26.78 18.92
C ASN A 374 -16.82 25.92 17.87
N GLN A 375 -16.80 26.37 16.62
CA GLN A 375 -16.10 25.75 15.52
C GLN A 375 -15.16 26.76 14.85
N LEU A 376 -14.06 26.23 14.32
CA LEU A 376 -13.13 27.00 13.50
C LEU A 376 -13.51 26.85 12.04
N TRP A 377 -13.51 27.97 11.33
CA TRP A 377 -13.80 28.07 9.91
C TRP A 377 -12.68 28.83 9.22
N ILE A 378 -12.50 28.56 7.94
CA ILE A 378 -11.66 29.35 7.05
C ILE A 378 -12.52 29.92 5.93
N ALA A 379 -12.16 31.10 5.45
CA ALA A 379 -12.82 31.76 4.33
C ALA A 379 -11.90 31.83 3.11
N ASP A 380 -12.43 31.54 1.91
CA ASP A 380 -11.74 31.77 0.65
C ASP A 380 -11.82 33.24 0.21
N THR A 381 -11.24 33.57 -0.95
CA THR A 381 -11.25 34.95 -1.49
C THR A 381 -12.62 35.48 -1.87
N GLN A 382 -13.62 34.60 -2.01
CA GLN A 382 -15.02 34.92 -2.29
C GLN A 382 -15.87 34.90 -1.01
N GLY A 383 -15.26 34.73 0.17
CA GLY A 383 -15.93 34.67 1.46
C GLY A 383 -16.62 33.34 1.77
N ARG A 384 -16.40 32.28 0.97
CA ARG A 384 -16.99 30.96 1.23
C ARG A 384 -16.32 30.34 2.44
N LEU A 385 -17.14 29.84 3.37
CA LEU A 385 -16.68 29.22 4.60
C LEU A 385 -16.51 27.71 4.43
N LEU A 386 -15.40 27.19 4.96
CA LEU A 386 -15.14 25.77 5.10
C LEU A 386 -14.76 25.48 6.55
N GLN A 387 -15.40 24.49 7.15
CA GLN A 387 -15.12 24.12 8.53
C GLN A 387 -13.75 23.46 8.61
N LEU A 388 -12.93 23.85 9.59
CA LEU A 388 -11.70 23.14 9.91
C LEU A 388 -12.00 22.02 10.88
N MET A 389 -11.52 20.82 10.57
CA MET A 389 -11.53 19.69 11.50
C MET A 389 -10.39 19.89 12.52
N VAL A 390 -10.73 20.59 13.59
CA VAL A 390 -9.88 20.83 14.77
C VAL A 390 -10.47 20.12 15.98
N ASN A 391 -9.63 19.44 16.76
CA ASN A 391 -10.04 18.85 18.04
C ASN A 391 -9.94 19.92 19.12
N VAL A 392 -10.86 20.89 19.10
CA VAL A 392 -10.80 21.98 20.07
C VAL A 392 -11.11 21.45 21.47
N MET A 393 -10.15 21.60 22.38
CA MET A 393 -10.42 21.64 23.82
C MET A 393 -11.19 22.93 24.11
N PRO A 394 -12.48 22.89 24.52
CA PRO A 394 -13.33 24.09 24.66
C PRO A 394 -12.70 25.24 25.46
N ASN A 395 -11.85 24.91 26.44
CA ASN A 395 -11.22 25.87 27.34
C ASN A 395 -10.00 26.60 26.73
N LEU A 396 -9.32 26.02 25.73
CA LEU A 396 -8.05 26.58 25.22
C LEU A 396 -8.27 27.90 24.46
N ILE A 397 -9.38 28.01 23.74
CA ILE A 397 -9.71 29.21 22.95
C ILE A 397 -10.29 30.31 23.82
N GLN A 398 -10.98 29.96 24.90
CA GLN A 398 -11.40 30.94 25.92
C GLN A 398 -10.17 31.57 26.58
N ILE A 399 -9.16 30.77 26.94
CA ILE A 399 -7.88 31.26 27.47
C ILE A 399 -7.16 32.16 26.45
N LEU A 400 -7.15 31.79 25.16
CA LEU A 400 -6.52 32.61 24.11
C LEU A 400 -7.26 33.94 23.88
N ARG A 401 -8.60 33.95 23.98
CA ARG A 401 -9.42 35.18 23.88
C ARG A 401 -9.25 36.10 25.08
N GLU A 402 -9.27 35.54 26.29
CA GLU A 402 -9.03 36.29 27.53
C GLU A 402 -7.61 36.88 27.53
N SER A 403 -6.63 36.11 27.05
CA SER A 403 -5.28 36.61 26.83
C SER A 403 -5.26 37.73 25.79
N GLU A 404 -5.79 37.53 24.57
CA GLU A 404 -5.78 38.56 23.51
C GLU A 404 -6.49 39.86 23.95
N GLN A 405 -7.59 39.74 24.69
CA GLN A 405 -8.33 40.88 25.22
C GLN A 405 -7.54 41.63 26.29
N GLN A 406 -6.93 40.92 27.25
CA GLN A 406 -6.06 41.50 28.26
C GLN A 406 -4.85 42.21 27.64
N ILE A 407 -4.28 41.64 26.60
CA ILE A 407 -3.14 42.20 25.88
C ILE A 407 -3.53 43.45 25.06
N ARG A 408 -4.70 43.45 24.42
CA ARG A 408 -5.24 44.62 23.71
C ARG A 408 -5.52 45.78 24.66
N GLU A 409 -6.01 45.47 25.86
CA GLU A 409 -6.27 46.46 26.91
C GLU A 409 -4.96 47.04 27.48
N GLU A 410 -3.91 46.22 27.63
CA GLU A 410 -2.61 46.67 28.15
C GLU A 410 -1.73 47.43 27.11
N LEU A 411 -1.85 47.13 25.81
CA LEU A 411 -0.96 47.68 24.77
C LEU A 411 -1.55 48.84 23.93
N GLY A 412 -2.72 49.37 24.29
CA GLY A 412 -3.22 50.64 23.73
C GLY A 412 -3.29 50.71 22.19
N GLY A 413 -3.59 49.60 21.51
CA GLY A 413 -3.86 49.59 20.07
C GLY A 413 -2.66 49.53 19.12
N ILE A 414 -1.45 49.15 19.55
CA ILE A 414 -0.33 48.87 18.64
C ILE A 414 -0.27 47.38 18.29
N SER A 415 -0.65 47.07 17.05
CA SER A 415 -0.62 45.74 16.43
C SER A 415 0.82 45.30 16.12
N MET A 416 1.47 44.64 17.09
CA MET A 416 2.47 43.61 16.84
C MET A 416 2.78 42.95 18.18
N ILE A 417 2.37 41.69 18.36
CA ILE A 417 2.67 40.99 19.61
C ILE A 417 3.56 39.79 19.37
N VAL A 418 4.74 39.86 19.99
CA VAL A 418 5.69 38.77 20.20
C VAL A 418 5.28 38.06 21.49
N TRP A 419 4.86 36.80 21.41
CA TRP A 419 4.52 35.97 22.58
C TRP A 419 5.55 34.88 22.80
N THR A 420 6.25 34.95 23.93
CA THR A 420 7.28 34.01 24.34
C THR A 420 6.67 32.88 25.19
N ALA A 421 6.88 31.64 24.72
CA ALA A 421 6.96 30.35 25.42
C ALA A 421 6.09 30.08 26.67
N LEU A 422 5.10 29.20 26.51
CA LEU A 422 4.66 28.28 27.56
C LEU A 422 5.15 26.86 27.22
N THR A 423 6.30 26.49 27.77
CA THR A 423 6.78 25.11 27.84
C THR A 423 6.33 24.52 29.17
N THR A 424 5.31 23.67 29.18
CA THR A 424 5.04 22.82 30.36
C THR A 424 5.89 21.56 30.28
N SER A 425 6.66 21.35 31.34
CA SER A 425 7.53 20.21 31.60
C SER A 425 6.74 18.91 31.77
N GLY A 426 7.01 17.93 30.91
CA GLY A 426 6.47 16.56 30.96
C GLY A 426 6.33 16.01 29.54
N GLY A 427 6.95 14.86 29.25
CA GLY A 427 7.19 14.37 27.89
C GLY A 427 5.97 14.40 26.94
N HIS A 428 6.26 14.75 25.67
CA HIS A 428 5.36 14.96 24.52
C HIS A 428 4.84 16.41 24.35
N SER A 429 5.77 17.34 24.13
CA SER A 429 5.50 18.72 23.70
C SER A 429 5.06 18.76 22.22
N GLY A 430 3.77 18.62 21.97
CA GLY A 430 3.14 18.95 20.69
C GLY A 430 2.43 20.30 20.77
N ILE A 431 2.65 21.20 19.81
CA ILE A 431 1.84 22.42 19.66
C ILE A 431 0.48 21.98 19.10
N CYS A 432 -0.61 22.28 19.81
CA CYS A 432 -1.98 22.00 19.35
C CYS A 432 -2.24 22.68 18.00
N LEU A 433 -2.97 22.03 17.08
CA LEU A 433 -3.22 22.51 15.70
C LEU A 433 -3.72 23.97 15.68
N GLU A 434 -4.64 24.32 16.58
CA GLU A 434 -5.21 25.66 16.73
C GLU A 434 -4.12 26.68 17.06
N HIS A 435 -3.20 26.31 17.95
CA HIS A 435 -2.09 27.16 18.36
C HIS A 435 -1.08 27.34 17.20
N ALA A 436 -0.85 26.30 16.39
CA ALA A 436 0.01 26.38 15.20
C ALA A 436 -0.62 27.25 14.10
N LEU A 437 -1.94 27.12 13.88
CA LEU A 437 -2.69 27.93 12.90
C LEU A 437 -2.70 29.42 13.27
N LEU A 438 -2.76 29.76 14.55
CA LEU A 438 -2.77 31.15 15.03
C LEU A 438 -1.37 31.76 15.17
N ARG A 439 -0.34 30.96 15.43
CA ARG A 439 1.03 31.44 15.70
C ARG A 439 1.79 31.85 14.44
N HIS A 440 1.48 31.25 13.30
CA HIS A 440 2.23 31.43 12.06
C HIS A 440 1.35 32.01 10.96
N ARG A 441 1.92 32.93 10.17
CA ARG A 441 1.27 33.42 8.95
C ARG A 441 1.47 32.38 7.84
N TRP A 442 0.57 31.42 7.77
CA TRP A 442 0.56 30.42 6.70
C TRP A 442 0.17 31.07 5.38
N LEU A 443 0.94 30.77 4.33
CA LEU A 443 0.66 31.21 2.97
C LEU A 443 -0.38 30.30 2.29
N ALA A 444 -0.37 29.01 2.65
CA ALA A 444 -1.34 28.00 2.25
C ALA A 444 -1.36 26.86 3.27
N LEU A 445 -2.43 26.07 3.26
CA LEU A 445 -2.58 24.85 4.05
C LEU A 445 -2.68 23.65 3.12
N PHE A 446 -1.96 22.58 3.44
CA PHE A 446 -2.14 21.28 2.79
C PHE A 446 -2.90 20.34 3.73
N GLY A 447 -3.84 19.59 3.17
CA GLY A 447 -4.69 18.69 3.93
C GLY A 447 -5.69 17.97 3.05
N TYR A 448 -6.76 17.47 3.66
CA TYR A 448 -7.81 16.75 2.96
C TYR A 448 -9.16 17.44 3.10
N LEU A 449 -9.88 17.53 1.99
CA LEU A 449 -11.29 17.80 1.96
C LEU A 449 -12.06 16.48 2.16
N GLU A 450 -12.96 16.46 3.13
CA GLU A 450 -13.64 15.24 3.60
C GLU A 450 -15.06 15.56 4.07
N GLY A 451 -15.89 14.51 4.16
CA GLY A 451 -17.23 14.54 4.72
C GLY A 451 -18.34 14.30 3.70
N GLU A 452 -19.36 13.54 4.10
CA GLU A 452 -20.50 13.19 3.23
C GLU A 452 -21.69 14.13 3.46
N ASP A 453 -22.13 14.29 4.72
CA ASP A 453 -23.27 15.16 5.06
C ASP A 453 -22.86 16.62 5.29
N ARG A 454 -21.63 16.81 5.75
CA ARG A 454 -21.04 18.12 6.02
C ARG A 454 -19.60 18.09 5.59
N LEU A 455 -19.20 19.12 4.84
CA LEU A 455 -17.85 19.24 4.30
C LEU A 455 -16.93 19.91 5.32
N TRP A 456 -15.76 19.32 5.55
CA TRP A 456 -14.70 19.90 6.37
C TRP A 456 -13.33 19.73 5.71
N PHE A 457 -12.41 20.61 6.08
CA PHE A 457 -11.00 20.52 5.72
C PHE A 457 -10.19 20.06 6.94
N ARG A 458 -9.46 18.96 6.78
CA ARG A 458 -8.54 18.44 7.77
C ARG A 458 -7.10 18.85 7.40
N PRO A 459 -6.54 19.89 8.03
CA PRO A 459 -5.19 20.35 7.72
C PRO A 459 -4.14 19.37 8.26
N ILE A 460 -3.06 19.15 7.50
CA ILE A 460 -1.93 18.30 7.89
C ILE A 460 -0.65 19.11 8.07
N SER A 461 -0.48 20.12 7.23
CA SER A 461 0.69 21.00 7.26
C SER A 461 0.36 22.36 6.69
N GLY A 462 1.23 23.33 6.95
CA GLY A 462 1.17 24.66 6.38
C GLY A 462 2.43 25.00 5.60
N LEU A 463 2.25 25.80 4.54
CA LEU A 463 3.33 26.40 3.76
C LEU A 463 3.61 27.80 4.31
N HIS A 464 4.88 28.12 4.49
CA HIS A 464 5.36 29.45 4.84
C HIS A 464 6.57 29.81 3.96
N GLU A 465 7.06 31.05 4.08
CA GLU A 465 8.09 31.60 3.18
C GLU A 465 9.40 30.80 3.06
N HIS A 466 9.71 29.98 4.05
CA HIS A 466 10.93 29.16 4.10
C HIS A 466 10.70 27.66 3.87
N GLY A 467 9.45 27.23 3.66
CA GLY A 467 9.15 25.83 3.38
C GLY A 467 7.82 25.35 3.97
N VAL A 468 7.83 24.11 4.41
CA VAL A 468 6.65 23.38 4.88
C VAL A 468 6.86 23.00 6.34
N ALA A 469 5.84 23.21 7.16
CA ALA A 469 5.84 22.78 8.55
C ALA A 469 4.59 21.93 8.85
N PRO A 470 4.76 20.75 9.48
CA PRO A 470 3.65 19.89 9.83
C PRO A 470 2.86 20.45 11.01
N PHE A 471 1.56 20.18 11.04
CA PHE A 471 0.75 20.33 12.23
C PHE A 471 0.90 19.08 13.09
N ILE A 472 1.20 19.23 14.38
CA ILE A 472 1.20 18.10 15.30
C ILE A 472 -0.26 17.84 15.68
N LEU A 473 -0.95 17.06 14.85
CA LEU A 473 -2.24 16.50 15.24
C LEU A 473 -1.99 15.42 16.29
N GLN A 474 -2.32 15.69 17.55
CA GLN A 474 -2.54 14.61 18.52
C GLN A 474 -3.79 13.85 18.10
N THR A 475 -3.67 12.99 17.08
CA THR A 475 -4.68 11.98 16.82
C THR A 475 -4.55 10.95 17.92
N GLN A 476 -5.36 11.07 18.98
CA GLN A 476 -5.69 9.90 19.79
C GLN A 476 -6.23 8.85 18.82
N SER A 477 -5.54 7.72 18.74
CA SER A 477 -5.99 6.54 18.03
C SER A 477 -7.42 6.24 18.43
N ARG A 478 -8.35 6.28 17.47
CA ARG A 478 -9.67 5.64 17.61
C ARG A 478 -9.58 4.16 17.26
#